data_AF-A0A7C5FRB8-F1
#
_entry.id   AF-A0A7C5FRB8-F1
#
_cell.length_a   1.000
_cell.length_b   1.000
_cell.length_c   1.000
_cell.angle_alpha   90.00
_cell.angle_beta   90.00
_cell.angle_gamma   90.00
#
_symmetry.space_group_name_H-M   'P 1'
#
loop_
_entity.id
_entity.type
_entity.pdbx_description
1 polymer ?
#
loop_
_entity_poly.entity_id
_entity_poly.type
_entity_poly.pdbx_seq_one_letter_code
_entity_poly.pdbx_strand_id
1 'polypeptide(L)'
;MTQFESAKSGIITPEMKMVAEAEGIAPEVLMARMAAGRVVIPKNLHRDLAEPRGIGEGLRVKVNANIGTSADYPSAATEVEKLR
;
A
#
# COMPACT_ATOMS: atom_id res chain seq x y z
N MET A 1 -2.08 8.31 13.81
CA MET A 1 -2.39 6.88 13.96
C MET A 1 -2.04 6.19 12.66
N THR A 2 -1.25 5.12 12.72
CA THR A 2 -0.88 4.31 11.55
C THR A 2 -1.90 3.20 11.31
N GLN A 3 -1.91 2.63 10.10
CA GLN A 3 -2.76 1.49 9.79
C GLN A 3 -2.45 0.26 10.67
N PHE A 4 -1.19 0.10 11.09
CA PHE A 4 -0.79 -0.96 12.00
C PHE A 4 -1.36 -0.75 13.41
N GLU A 5 -1.29 0.47 13.94
CA GLU A 5 -1.89 0.82 15.23
C GLU A 5 -3.41 0.63 15.22
N SER A 6 -4.10 1.05 14.15
CA SER A 6 -5.54 0.81 13.98
C SER A 6 -5.86 -0.68 13.99
N ALA A 7 -5.08 -1.50 13.28
CA ALA A 7 -5.27 -2.94 13.26
C ALA A 7 -5.06 -3.58 14.65
N LYS A 8 -4.02 -3.17 15.38
CA LYS A 8 -3.76 -3.64 16.76
C LYS A 8 -4.89 -3.25 17.73
N SER A 9 -5.54 -2.12 17.50
CA SER A 9 -6.69 -1.65 18.28
C SER A 9 -8.02 -2.24 17.82
N GLY A 10 -8.03 -3.17 16.85
CA GLY A 10 -9.25 -3.78 16.33
C GLY A 10 -10.11 -2.84 15.46
N ILE A 11 -9.53 -1.74 14.97
CA ILE A 11 -10.23 -0.73 14.18
C ILE A 11 -10.01 -1.04 12.69
N ILE A 12 -11.10 -1.34 11.98
CA ILE A 12 -11.10 -1.50 10.53
C ILE A 12 -11.23 -0.12 9.87
N THR A 13 -10.16 0.31 9.22
CA THR A 13 -10.11 1.60 8.52
C THR A 13 -10.78 1.55 7.13
N PRO A 14 -11.14 2.70 6.53
CA PRO A 14 -11.58 2.74 5.14
C PRO A 14 -10.56 2.14 4.17
N GLU A 15 -9.26 2.34 4.40
CA GLU A 15 -8.20 1.77 3.56
C GLU A 15 -8.16 0.24 3.66
N MET A 16 -8.36 -0.33 4.86
CA MET A 16 -8.48 -1.78 5.01
C MET A 16 -9.68 -2.33 4.23
N LYS A 17 -10.83 -1.63 4.25
CA LYS A 17 -12.01 -2.06 3.48
C LYS A 17 -11.73 -2.06 1.97
N MET A 18 -11.15 -0.98 1.44
CA MET A 18 -10.79 -0.87 0.02
C MET A 18 -9.80 -1.96 -0.41
N VAL A 19 -8.76 -2.22 0.40
CA VAL A 19 -7.77 -3.26 0.10
C VAL A 19 -8.40 -4.65 0.19
N ALA A 20 -9.21 -4.91 1.21
CA ALA A 20 -9.86 -6.20 1.40
C ALA A 20 -10.81 -6.53 0.24
N GLU A 21 -11.62 -5.55 -0.18
CA GLU A 21 -12.48 -5.65 -1.37
C GLU A 21 -11.65 -5.92 -2.63
N ALA A 22 -10.59 -5.14 -2.87
CA ALA A 22 -9.74 -5.30 -4.04
C ALA A 22 -9.03 -6.67 -4.09
N GLU A 23 -8.72 -7.27 -2.94
CA GLU A 23 -8.06 -8.57 -2.82
C GLU A 23 -9.06 -9.74 -2.67
N GLY A 24 -10.36 -9.46 -2.60
CA GLY A 24 -11.40 -10.49 -2.45
C GLY A 24 -11.37 -11.23 -1.11
N ILE A 25 -10.98 -10.55 -0.03
CA ILE A 25 -10.93 -11.11 1.33
C ILE A 25 -11.78 -10.29 2.30
N ALA A 26 -12.13 -10.89 3.44
CA ALA A 26 -12.84 -10.17 4.50
C ALA A 26 -11.92 -9.12 5.17
N PRO A 27 -12.42 -7.90 5.48
CA PRO A 27 -11.65 -6.87 6.17
C PRO A 27 -11.06 -7.32 7.52
N GLU A 28 -11.75 -8.19 8.23
CA GLU A 28 -11.31 -8.76 9.52
C GLU A 28 -10.07 -9.65 9.34
N VAL A 29 -10.02 -10.42 8.24
CA VAL A 29 -8.86 -11.26 7.90
C VAL A 29 -7.66 -10.37 7.58
N LEU A 30 -7.86 -9.31 6.81
CA LEU A 30 -6.82 -8.35 6.50
C LEU A 30 -6.29 -7.67 7.77
N MET A 31 -7.20 -7.14 8.61
CA MET A 31 -6.87 -6.50 9.88
C MET A 31 -6.09 -7.44 10.80
N ALA A 32 -6.49 -8.70 10.94
CA ALA A 32 -5.79 -9.69 11.76
C ALA A 32 -4.35 -9.91 11.27
N ARG A 33 -4.13 -10.01 9.95
CA ARG A 33 -2.79 -10.14 9.36
C ARG A 33 -1.95 -8.88 9.56
N MET A 34 -2.57 -7.70 9.45
CA MET A 34 -1.90 -6.42 9.73
C MET A 34 -1.52 -6.29 11.21
N ALA A 35 -2.42 -6.64 12.13
CA ALA A 35 -2.15 -6.67 13.56
C ALA A 35 -1.06 -7.70 13.93
N ALA A 36 -0.92 -8.77 13.15
CA ALA A 36 0.17 -9.73 13.28
C ALA A 36 1.50 -9.29 12.61
N GLY A 37 1.52 -8.12 11.95
CA GLY A 37 2.71 -7.59 11.26
C GLY A 37 3.04 -8.31 9.95
N ARG A 38 2.09 -9.04 9.36
CA ARG A 38 2.31 -9.84 8.13
C ARG A 38 1.85 -9.17 6.85
N VAL A 39 1.04 -8.13 6.99
CA VAL A 39 0.53 -7.31 5.89
C VAL A 39 0.67 -5.84 6.27
N VAL A 40 0.99 -5.00 5.29
CA VAL A 40 1.06 -3.55 5.44
C VAL A 40 0.25 -2.87 4.34
N ILE A 41 -0.30 -1.69 4.66
CA ILE A 41 -0.89 -0.77 3.68
C ILE A 41 -0.08 0.53 3.74
N PRO A 42 0.79 0.81 2.76
CA PRO A 42 1.53 2.06 2.71
C PRO A 42 0.57 3.23 2.43
N LYS A 43 0.27 4.03 3.45
CA LYS A 43 -0.54 5.24 3.33
C LYS A 43 0.07 6.34 4.20
N ASN A 44 0.87 7.20 3.58
CA ASN A 44 1.37 8.41 4.22
C ASN A 44 0.25 9.45 4.28
N LEU A 45 0.10 10.13 5.42
CA LEU A 45 -0.89 11.20 5.62
C LEU A 45 -0.76 12.33 4.61
N HIS A 46 0.45 12.64 4.14
CA HIS A 46 0.72 13.72 3.18
C HIS A 46 0.51 13.30 1.72
N ARG A 47 0.23 12.02 1.46
CA ARG A 47 0.02 11.52 0.11
C ARG A 47 -1.41 11.06 -0.05
N ASP A 48 -2.16 11.79 -0.87
CA ASP A 48 -3.44 11.28 -1.30
C ASP A 48 -3.24 10.15 -2.33
N LEU A 49 -3.96 9.07 -2.11
CA LEU A 49 -3.91 7.83 -2.88
C LEU A 49 -5.34 7.38 -3.02
N ALA A 50 -5.89 7.52 -4.22
CA ALA A 50 -7.25 7.09 -4.53
C ALA A 50 -7.43 5.57 -4.34
N GLU A 51 -6.36 4.81 -4.57
CA GLU A 51 -6.38 3.35 -4.47
C GLU A 51 -5.22 2.84 -3.60
N PRO A 52 -5.42 2.70 -2.28
CA PRO A 52 -4.43 2.05 -1.43
C PRO A 52 -4.27 0.57 -1.81
N ARG A 53 -3.05 0.04 -1.69
CA ARG A 53 -2.75 -1.37 -1.96
C ARG A 53 -2.12 -2.02 -0.73
N GLY A 54 -2.56 -3.23 -0.39
CA GLY A 54 -1.94 -4.05 0.63
C GLY A 54 -0.77 -4.87 0.08
N ILE A 55 0.26 -5.06 0.90
CA ILE A 55 1.43 -5.88 0.60
C ILE A 55 1.63 -6.86 1.75
N GLY A 56 1.70 -8.15 1.46
CA GLY A 56 1.99 -9.17 2.46
C GLY A 56 1.27 -10.49 2.23
N GLU A 57 1.28 -11.33 3.27
CA GLU A 57 0.82 -12.72 3.22
C GLU A 57 -0.64 -12.85 2.75
N GLY A 58 -0.85 -13.75 1.78
CA GLY A 58 -2.17 -14.14 1.28
C GLY A 58 -2.91 -13.02 0.54
N LEU A 59 -2.19 -12.00 0.07
CA LEU A 59 -2.65 -11.05 -0.95
C LEU A 59 -1.99 -11.40 -2.29
N ARG A 60 -2.48 -10.84 -3.40
CA ARG A 60 -1.82 -10.97 -4.70
C ARG A 60 -0.39 -10.43 -4.63
N VAL A 61 0.54 -11.09 -5.31
CA VAL A 61 1.94 -10.65 -5.43
C VAL A 61 1.98 -9.24 -6.02
N LYS A 62 2.83 -8.38 -5.46
CA LYS A 62 3.04 -7.00 -5.89
C LYS A 62 4.46 -6.85 -6.45
N VAL A 63 4.60 -6.01 -7.46
CA VAL A 63 5.89 -5.67 -8.09
C VAL A 63 6.18 -4.19 -7.85
N ASN A 64 7.44 -3.86 -7.62
CA ASN A 64 7.91 -2.48 -7.50
C ASN A 64 8.75 -2.11 -8.74
N ALA A 65 8.58 -0.89 -9.24
CA ALA A 65 9.40 -0.32 -10.30
C ALA A 65 10.18 0.87 -9.74
N ASN A 66 11.52 0.81 -9.84
CA ASN A 66 12.38 1.91 -9.42
C ASN A 66 12.56 2.88 -10.59
N ILE A 67 12.27 4.16 -10.36
CA ILE A 67 12.49 5.26 -11.30
C ILE A 67 13.38 6.32 -10.64
N GLY A 68 14.13 7.08 -11.43
CA GLY A 68 15.08 8.07 -10.95
C GLY A 68 16.06 8.50 -12.04
N THR A 69 16.51 9.75 -11.94
CA THR A 69 17.53 10.31 -12.83
C THR A 69 18.93 9.85 -12.43
N SER A 70 19.86 9.89 -13.38
CA SER A 70 21.30 9.70 -13.12
C SER A 70 22.08 10.87 -13.73
N ALA A 71 23.38 10.98 -13.43
CA ALA A 71 24.25 11.97 -14.06
C ALA A 71 24.27 11.82 -15.59
N ASP A 72 24.20 10.58 -16.08
CA ASP A 72 24.17 10.25 -17.51
C ASP A 72 22.80 10.46 -18.15
N TYR A 73 21.73 10.47 -17.34
CA TYR A 73 20.36 10.66 -17.81
C TYR A 73 19.54 11.53 -16.82
N PRO A 74 19.71 12.87 -16.88
CA PRO A 74 19.17 13.79 -15.87
C PRO A 74 17.72 14.25 -16.11
N SER A 75 17.05 13.75 -17.15
CA SER A 75 15.74 14.24 -17.58
C SER A 75 14.61 13.83 -16.64
N ALA A 76 14.12 14.78 -15.84
CA ALA A 76 12.95 14.57 -14.99
C ALA A 76 11.68 14.23 -15.79
N ALA A 77 11.52 14.79 -16.99
CA ALA A 77 10.37 14.52 -17.86
C ALA A 77 10.30 13.03 -18.26
N THR A 78 11.46 12.42 -18.56
CA THR A 78 11.54 11.00 -18.88
C THR A 78 11.18 10.13 -17.68
N GLU A 79 11.60 10.50 -16.46
CA GLU A 79 11.21 9.75 -15.26
C GLU A 79 9.70 9.84 -14.95
N VAL A 80 9.08 10.99 -15.25
CA VAL A 80 7.62 11.14 -15.14
C VAL A 80 6.90 10.28 -16.18
N GLU A 81 7.45 10.14 -17.38
CA GLU A 81 6.89 9.26 -18.41
C GLU A 81 6.90 7.79 -17.98
N LYS A 82 7.98 7.31 -17.34
CA LYS A 82 8.07 5.94 -16.79
C LYS A 82 7.06 5.62 -15.69
N LEU A 83 6.49 6.66 -15.05
CA LEU A 83 5.48 6.50 -14.00
C LEU A 83 4.06 6.27 -14.56
N ARG A 84 3.81 6.68 -15.81
CA ARG A 84 2.52 6.52 -16.47
C ARG A 84 2.28 5.08 -16.87
#